data_AF-A0A6P2MIE9-F1
#
_entry.id   AF-A0A6P2MIE9-F1
#
_cell.length_a   1.000
_cell.length_b   1.000
_cell.length_c   1.000
_cell.angle_alpha   90.00
_cell.angle_beta   90.00
_cell.angle_gamma   90.00
#
_symmetry.space_group_name_H-M   'P 1'
#
loop_
_entity.id
_entity.type
_entity.pdbx_description
1 polymer ?
#
loop_
_entity_poly.entity_id
_entity_poly.type
_entity_poly.pdbx_seq_one_letter_code
_entity_poly.pdbx_strand_id
1 'polypeptide(L)'
;MNAPTPTAVSIPQLADGEIYLGIVTNTAGERHHVVLLPGDNDDASWQAQMDWAQSIGGELPTRVEMLFLLENHRDEFERDAYWTCQQDTDPGYSGWAWFQGFGLGDQSSTRQDDELRARAVRRLPI
;
A
#
# COMPACT_ATOMS: atom_id res chain seq x y z
N MET A 1 -0.44 31.81 21.90
CA MET A 1 -1.27 30.91 21.09
C MET A 1 -1.30 29.58 21.81
N ASN A 2 -2.47 29.12 22.27
CA ASN A 2 -2.59 27.79 22.87
C ASN A 2 -2.62 26.79 21.73
N ALA A 3 -1.64 25.89 21.66
CA ALA A 3 -1.66 24.81 20.71
C ALA A 3 -2.92 23.95 20.96
N PRO A 4 -3.65 23.55 19.91
CA PRO A 4 -4.79 22.65 20.09
C PRO A 4 -4.31 21.36 20.78
N THR A 5 -5.08 20.90 21.76
CA THR A 5 -4.82 19.63 22.45
C THR A 5 -4.97 18.50 21.43
N PRO A 6 -3.96 17.61 21.26
CA PRO A 6 -4.09 16.47 20.37
C PRO A 6 -5.29 15.61 20.77
N THR A 7 -6.23 15.39 19.86
CA THR A 7 -7.31 14.41 20.06
C THR A 7 -6.71 13.01 20.02
N ALA A 8 -6.95 12.21 21.05
CA ALA A 8 -6.54 10.80 21.07
C ALA A 8 -7.29 10.06 19.95
N VAL A 9 -6.55 9.38 19.07
CA VAL A 9 -7.10 8.52 18.02
C VAL A 9 -7.01 7.08 18.48
N SER A 10 -8.13 6.35 18.48
CA SER A 10 -8.17 4.91 18.80
C SER A 10 -7.74 4.07 17.60
N ILE A 11 -6.94 3.04 17.85
CA ILE A 11 -6.60 2.03 16.83
C ILE A 11 -7.87 1.22 16.51
N PRO A 12 -8.19 0.96 15.22
CA PRO A 12 -9.34 0.16 14.85
C PRO A 12 -9.19 -1.29 15.32
N GLN A 13 -10.32 -2.01 15.45
CA GLN A 13 -10.29 -3.44 15.69
C GLN A 13 -9.62 -4.16 14.51
N LEU A 14 -8.76 -5.12 14.82
CA LEU A 14 -8.06 -5.96 13.86
C LEU A 14 -8.66 -7.37 13.87
N ALA A 15 -8.76 -7.97 12.69
CA ALA A 15 -9.02 -9.40 12.52
C ALA A 15 -7.71 -10.20 12.64
N ASP A 16 -7.82 -11.53 12.77
CA ASP A 16 -6.66 -12.41 12.89
C ASP A 16 -5.73 -12.28 11.67
N GLY A 17 -4.44 -12.04 11.93
CA GLY A 17 -3.41 -11.88 10.90
C GLY A 17 -3.33 -10.48 10.28
N GLU A 18 -4.22 -9.54 10.64
CA GLU A 18 -4.09 -8.15 10.20
C GLU A 18 -3.01 -7.40 10.98
N ILE A 19 -2.30 -6.50 10.28
CA ILE A 19 -1.24 -5.67 10.88
C ILE A 19 -1.62 -4.20 10.74
N TYR A 20 -1.70 -3.50 11.86
CA TYR A 20 -1.93 -2.06 11.86
C TYR A 20 -0.66 -1.31 11.45
N LEU A 21 -0.74 -0.52 10.37
CA LEU A 21 0.39 0.23 9.84
C LEU A 21 0.48 1.65 10.40
N GLY A 22 -0.66 2.25 10.72
CA GLY A 22 -0.72 3.61 11.25
C GLY A 22 -1.77 4.48 10.56
N ILE A 23 -1.55 5.78 10.65
CA ILE A 23 -2.41 6.81 10.05
C ILE A 23 -1.65 7.46 8.91
N VAL A 24 -2.23 7.43 7.72
CA VAL A 24 -1.72 8.19 6.57
C VAL A 24 -2.59 9.42 6.37
N THR A 25 -1.95 10.55 6.10
CA THR A 25 -2.60 11.84 5.85
C THR A 25 -2.25 12.30 4.44
N ASN A 26 -3.24 12.64 3.62
CA ASN A 26 -2.99 13.21 2.30
C ASN A 26 -2.79 14.73 2.35
N THR A 27 -2.49 15.34 1.21
CA THR A 27 -2.24 16.79 1.10
C THR A 27 -3.49 17.65 1.33
N ALA A 28 -4.69 17.06 1.27
CA ALA A 28 -5.94 17.72 1.65
C ALA A 28 -6.21 17.66 3.17
N GLY A 29 -5.36 16.97 3.94
CA GLY A 29 -5.53 16.78 5.38
C GLY A 29 -6.49 15.65 5.74
N GLU A 30 -6.95 14.86 4.77
CA GLU A 30 -7.78 13.68 5.03
C GLU A 30 -6.91 12.58 5.62
N ARG A 31 -7.41 11.97 6.69
CA ARG A 31 -6.70 10.97 7.48
C ARG A 31 -7.45 9.66 7.43
N HIS A 32 -6.70 8.58 7.32
CA HIS A 32 -7.24 7.23 7.42
C HIS A 32 -6.26 6.32 8.14
N HIS A 33 -6.80 5.37 8.89
CA HIS A 33 -6.06 4.20 9.34
C HIS A 33 -5.75 3.32 8.15
N VAL A 34 -4.56 2.73 8.16
CA VAL A 34 -4.15 1.71 7.19
C VAL A 34 -3.88 0.41 7.94
N VAL A 35 -4.48 -0.67 7.46
CA VAL A 35 -4.31 -2.03 7.98
C VAL A 35 -3.89 -2.93 6.84
N LEU A 36 -2.77 -3.63 6.99
CA LEU A 36 -2.32 -4.69 6.08
C LEU A 36 -3.18 -5.93 6.30
N LEU A 37 -3.75 -6.46 5.21
CA LEU A 37 -4.50 -7.70 5.22
C LEU A 37 -3.54 -8.91 5.21
N PRO A 38 -3.94 -10.05 5.79
CA PRO A 38 -3.14 -11.26 5.76
C PRO A 38 -3.00 -11.80 4.33
N GLY A 39 -1.85 -12.43 4.05
CA GLY A 39 -1.56 -13.08 2.77
C GLY A 39 -0.96 -12.15 1.72
N ASP A 40 -0.55 -12.77 0.62
CA ASP A 40 0.01 -12.15 -0.57
C ASP A 40 -0.52 -12.84 -1.83
N ASN A 41 -0.25 -12.26 -3.00
CA ASN A 41 -0.45 -12.91 -4.28
C ASN A 41 0.89 -12.97 -5.02
N ASP A 42 1.11 -14.11 -5.69
CA ASP A 42 2.23 -14.29 -6.58
C ASP A 42 2.16 -13.35 -7.79
N ASP A 43 3.18 -13.40 -8.63
CA ASP A 43 3.40 -12.49 -9.75
C ASP A 43 2.21 -12.49 -10.73
N ALA A 44 1.67 -11.31 -10.98
CA ALA A 44 0.60 -11.09 -11.94
C ALA A 44 0.58 -9.64 -12.43
N SER A 45 -0.14 -9.42 -13.54
CA SER A 45 -0.32 -8.09 -14.12
C SER A 45 -0.97 -7.11 -13.14
N TRP A 46 -0.70 -5.82 -13.32
CA TRP A 46 -1.18 -4.78 -12.41
C TRP A 46 -2.70 -4.80 -12.23
N GLN A 47 -3.46 -4.99 -13.32
CA GLN A 47 -4.92 -5.08 -13.23
C GLN A 47 -5.38 -6.35 -12.49
N ALA A 48 -4.74 -7.50 -12.74
CA ALA A 48 -5.06 -8.73 -12.03
C ALA A 48 -4.80 -8.60 -10.51
N GLN A 49 -3.77 -7.83 -10.13
CA GLN A 49 -3.44 -7.57 -8.73
C GLN A 49 -4.40 -6.58 -8.06
N MET A 50 -4.86 -5.57 -8.80
CA MET A 50 -5.95 -4.70 -8.34
C MET A 50 -7.24 -5.51 -8.09
N ASP A 51 -7.58 -6.42 -9.01
CA ASP A 51 -8.77 -7.26 -8.88
C ASP A 51 -8.63 -8.27 -7.72
N TRP A 52 -7.45 -8.87 -7.56
CA TRP A 52 -7.15 -9.75 -6.42
C TRP A 52 -7.31 -9.03 -5.08
N ALA A 53 -6.73 -7.83 -4.94
CA ALA A 53 -6.83 -7.08 -3.70
C ALA A 53 -8.29 -6.77 -3.34
N GLN A 54 -9.10 -6.37 -4.34
CA GLN A 54 -10.54 -6.15 -4.15
C GLN A 54 -11.27 -7.43 -3.75
N SER A 55 -10.89 -8.58 -4.30
CA SER A 55 -11.53 -9.87 -4.01
C SER A 55 -11.41 -10.28 -2.54
N ILE A 56 -10.36 -9.81 -1.85
CA ILE A 56 -10.14 -10.04 -0.41
C ILE A 56 -10.57 -8.84 0.46
N GLY A 57 -11.30 -7.88 -0.12
CA GLY A 57 -11.84 -6.72 0.59
C GLY A 57 -10.81 -5.63 0.88
N GLY A 58 -9.71 -5.61 0.15
CA GLY A 58 -8.67 -4.60 0.25
C GLY A 58 -8.37 -3.89 -1.07
N GLU A 59 -7.28 -3.16 -1.07
CA GLU A 59 -6.74 -2.41 -2.19
C GLU A 59 -5.22 -2.55 -2.18
N LEU A 60 -4.57 -2.40 -3.34
CA LEU A 60 -3.10 -2.30 -3.34
C LEU A 60 -2.64 -1.10 -2.49
N PRO A 61 -1.50 -1.19 -1.79
CA PRO A 61 -0.90 -0.06 -1.09
C PRO A 61 -0.55 1.07 -2.05
N THR A 62 -0.67 2.30 -1.59
CA THR A 62 -0.05 3.47 -2.21
C THR A 62 1.47 3.40 -2.06
N ARG A 63 2.20 4.21 -2.83
CA ARG A 63 3.65 4.37 -2.70
C ARG A 63 4.07 4.83 -1.30
N VAL A 64 3.29 5.67 -0.64
CA VAL A 64 3.62 6.13 0.73
C VAL A 64 3.44 4.99 1.72
N GLU A 65 2.37 4.22 1.62
CA GLU A 65 2.13 3.05 2.48
C GLU A 65 3.17 1.95 2.26
N MET A 66 3.62 1.75 1.01
CA MET A 66 4.72 0.82 0.71
C MET A 66 6.01 1.19 1.44
N LEU A 67 6.32 2.47 1.60
CA LEU A 67 7.50 2.89 2.37
C LEU A 67 7.34 2.58 3.87
N PHE A 68 6.13 2.75 4.44
CA PHE A 68 5.86 2.33 5.81
C PHE A 68 6.02 0.82 5.99
N LEU A 69 5.53 0.04 5.03
CA LEU A 69 5.65 -1.42 5.01
C LEU A 69 7.12 -1.85 4.90
N LEU A 70 7.88 -1.24 4.01
CA LEU A 70 9.32 -1.50 3.87
C LEU A 70 10.08 -1.19 5.15
N GLU A 71 9.82 -0.06 5.80
CA GLU A 71 10.58 0.37 6.98
C GLU A 71 10.22 -0.45 8.23
N ASN A 72 8.94 -0.73 8.46
CA ASN A 72 8.47 -1.26 9.74
C ASN A 72 8.11 -2.76 9.68
N HIS A 73 7.89 -3.30 8.48
CA HIS A 73 7.34 -4.63 8.27
C HIS A 73 8.06 -5.40 7.16
N ARG A 74 9.34 -5.07 6.87
CA ARG A 74 10.10 -5.71 5.78
C ARG A 74 10.11 -7.25 5.87
N ASP A 75 10.14 -7.78 7.08
CA ASP A 75 10.20 -9.23 7.33
C ASP A 75 8.89 -9.95 6.98
N GLU A 76 7.80 -9.21 6.74
CA GLU A 76 6.53 -9.75 6.23
C GLU A 76 6.55 -9.93 4.70
N PHE A 77 7.63 -9.55 4.01
CA PHE A 77 7.71 -9.52 2.55
C PHE A 77 8.88 -10.33 2.03
N GLU A 78 8.64 -11.01 0.91
CA GLU A 78 9.72 -11.54 0.09
C GLU A 78 10.60 -10.41 -0.47
N ARG A 79 11.87 -10.73 -0.75
CA ARG A 79 12.83 -9.77 -1.34
C ARG A 79 12.57 -9.58 -2.84
N ASP A 80 11.39 -9.05 -3.16
CA ASP A 80 10.85 -8.93 -4.51
C ASP A 80 10.18 -7.56 -4.76
N ALA A 81 9.64 -7.36 -5.95
CA ALA A 81 8.88 -6.19 -6.34
C ALA A 81 7.37 -6.41 -6.12
N TYR A 82 6.72 -5.40 -5.54
CA TYR A 82 5.28 -5.41 -5.25
C TYR A 82 4.59 -4.22 -5.90
N TRP A 83 3.48 -4.48 -6.58
CA TRP A 83 2.67 -3.43 -7.19
C TRP A 83 2.08 -2.46 -6.16
N THR A 84 2.07 -1.17 -6.51
CA THR A 84 1.26 -0.16 -5.83
C THR A 84 -0.05 0.06 -6.58
N CYS A 85 -1.03 0.72 -5.94
CA CYS A 85 -2.27 1.12 -6.61
C CYS A 85 -2.10 2.29 -7.60
N GLN A 86 -0.89 2.84 -7.77
CA GLN A 86 -0.68 4.07 -8.53
C GLN A 86 -0.19 3.77 -9.94
N GLN A 87 -0.95 4.25 -10.92
CA GLN A 87 -0.48 4.34 -12.30
C GLN A 87 0.62 5.39 -12.43
N ASP A 88 1.50 5.22 -13.41
CA ASP A 88 2.42 6.28 -13.80
C ASP A 88 1.72 7.24 -14.77
N THR A 89 1.67 8.51 -14.39
CA THR A 89 0.96 9.56 -15.13
C THR A 89 1.90 10.49 -15.90
N ASP A 90 3.20 10.23 -15.89
CA ASP A 90 4.17 11.07 -16.60
C ASP A 90 3.99 10.95 -18.13
N PRO A 91 4.28 12.01 -18.91
CA PRO A 91 4.17 11.97 -20.36
C PRO A 91 4.97 10.80 -20.97
N GLY A 92 4.28 9.90 -21.68
CA GLY A 92 4.88 8.72 -22.32
C GLY A 92 4.73 7.41 -21.53
N TYR A 93 4.24 7.46 -20.29
CA TYR A 93 4.09 6.30 -19.41
C TYR A 93 2.66 5.73 -19.36
N SER A 94 1.87 5.97 -20.41
CA SER A 94 0.55 5.34 -20.55
C SER A 94 0.70 3.80 -20.53
N GLY A 95 -0.05 3.14 -19.65
CA GLY A 95 0.04 1.69 -19.42
C GLY A 95 1.18 1.28 -18.50
N TRP A 96 1.73 2.18 -17.68
CA TRP A 96 2.70 1.86 -16.64
C TRP A 96 2.09 2.04 -15.25
N ALA A 97 2.67 1.37 -14.27
CA ALA A 97 2.31 1.51 -12.87
C ALA A 97 3.56 1.46 -11.98
N TRP A 98 3.43 2.02 -10.77
CA TRP A 98 4.50 2.07 -9.79
C TRP A 98 4.54 0.79 -8.95
N PHE A 99 5.75 0.37 -8.58
CA PHE A 99 6.01 -0.74 -7.67
C PHE A 99 7.03 -0.33 -6.60
N GLN A 100 7.11 -1.12 -5.52
CA GLN A 100 8.13 -1.04 -4.47
C GLN A 100 8.98 -2.31 -4.49
N GLY A 101 10.30 -2.16 -4.62
CA GLY A 101 11.26 -3.23 -4.40
C GLY A 101 11.51 -3.42 -2.90
N PHE A 102 11.28 -4.62 -2.37
CA PHE A 102 11.61 -4.98 -0.98
C PHE A 102 13.02 -5.57 -0.85
N GLY A 103 13.70 -5.86 -1.96
CA GLY A 103 15.11 -6.21 -2.00
C GLY A 103 16.04 -5.04 -1.64
N LEU A 104 16.00 -3.97 -2.45
CA LEU A 104 16.87 -2.79 -2.32
C LEU A 104 16.16 -1.56 -1.73
N GLY A 105 14.83 -1.57 -1.63
CA GLY A 105 14.03 -0.47 -1.09
C GLY A 105 13.67 0.63 -2.10
N ASP A 106 13.93 0.42 -3.40
CA ASP A 106 13.64 1.38 -4.44
C ASP A 106 12.16 1.40 -4.86
N GLN A 107 11.70 2.56 -5.34
CA GLN A 107 10.46 2.69 -6.08
C GLN A 107 10.75 3.03 -7.53
N SER A 108 10.11 2.32 -8.43
CA SER A 108 10.17 2.54 -9.87
C SER A 108 8.81 2.26 -10.50
N SER A 109 8.68 2.51 -11.80
CA SER A 109 7.52 2.10 -12.59
C SER A 109 7.94 1.11 -13.67
N THR A 110 7.00 0.24 -14.05
CA THR A 110 7.15 -0.68 -15.18
C THR A 110 5.80 -0.86 -15.88
N ARG A 111 5.73 -1.66 -16.95
CA ARG A 111 4.50 -1.83 -17.73
C ARG A 111 3.45 -2.60 -16.93
N GLN A 112 2.18 -2.23 -17.08
CA GLN A 112 1.07 -2.85 -16.35
C GLN A 112 0.85 -4.33 -16.71
N ASP A 113 1.41 -4.82 -17.81
CA ASP A 113 1.40 -6.23 -18.22
C ASP A 113 2.60 -7.03 -17.70
N ASP A 114 3.58 -6.39 -17.05
CA ASP A 114 4.60 -7.11 -16.28
C ASP A 114 3.98 -7.80 -15.07
N GLU A 115 4.61 -8.87 -14.58
CA GLU A 115 4.10 -9.67 -13.48
C GLU A 115 4.92 -9.41 -12.22
N LEU A 116 4.31 -8.77 -11.22
CA LEU A 116 4.91 -8.51 -9.90
C LEU A 116 3.94 -8.96 -8.81
N ARG A 117 4.45 -9.16 -7.59
CA ARG A 117 3.68 -9.59 -6.42
C ARG A 117 2.69 -8.52 -5.93
N ALA A 118 1.76 -8.92 -5.06
CA ALA A 118 0.87 -7.98 -4.40
C ALA A 118 0.64 -8.28 -2.92
N ARG A 119 0.38 -7.20 -2.18
CA ARG A 119 -0.24 -7.20 -0.86
C ARG A 119 -1.47 -6.30 -0.90
N ALA A 120 -2.38 -6.48 0.04
CA ALA A 120 -3.58 -5.67 0.13
C ALA A 120 -3.66 -4.96 1.49
N VAL A 121 -4.18 -3.74 1.47
CA VAL A 121 -4.52 -2.97 2.66
C VAL A 121 -6.00 -2.64 2.66
N ARG A 122 -6.60 -2.46 3.83
CA ARG A 122 -7.88 -1.77 4.00
C ARG A 122 -7.67 -0.45 4.70
N ARG A 123 -8.45 0.57 4.29
CA ARG A 123 -8.38 1.93 4.82
C ARG A 123 -9.65 2.28 5.57
N LEU A 124 -9.53 2.91 6.73
CA LEU A 124 -10.67 3.39 7.53
C LEU A 124 -10.53 4.89 7.79
N PRO A 125 -11.50 5.74 7.40
CA PRO A 125 -11.43 7.18 7.63
C PRO A 125 -11.45 7.54 9.13
N ILE A 126 -10.89 8.71 9.48
CA ILE A 126 -10.78 9.25 10.86
C ILE A 126 -11.58 10.54 11.02
#